data_AF-A0AA95M7T5-F1
#
_entry.id   AF-A0AA95M7T5-F1
#
_cell.length_a   1.000
_cell.length_b   1.000
_cell.length_c   1.000
_cell.angle_alpha   90.00
_cell.angle_beta   90.00
_cell.angle_gamma   90.00
#
_symmetry.space_group_name_H-M   'P 1'
#
loop_
_entity.id
_entity.type
_entity.pdbx_description
1 polymer ?
#
loop_
_entity_poly.entity_id
_entity_poly.type
_entity_poly.pdbx_seq_one_letter_code
_entity_poly.pdbx_strand_id
1 'polypeptide(L)'
;MKRFILSIFIISTFCIYPLQLKAATFPCTMVLEPTDKKLENAKGTALIYKVRLRPPSFARTNISILGVHLPEPSSFGNYDSYEGFAFKPSEISWRFRLYPTPEIDSPTWAGRIDEITAKMENVKVQVRLSNSKNEKLGPPILRNNINKCK
;
A
#
# COMPACT_ATOMS: atom_id res chain seq x y z
N MET A 1 -22.84 34.73 35.36
CA MET A 1 -23.51 34.32 34.09
C MET A 1 -22.60 34.37 32.87
N LYS A 2 -21.92 35.48 32.55
CA LYS A 2 -21.06 35.59 31.35
C LYS A 2 -19.94 34.54 31.24
N ARG A 3 -19.29 34.17 32.35
CA ARG A 3 -18.23 33.14 32.38
C ARG A 3 -18.73 31.70 32.16
N PHE A 4 -19.97 31.41 32.58
CA PHE A 4 -20.61 30.11 32.34
C PHE A 4 -21.00 29.93 30.87
N ILE A 5 -21.53 30.98 30.24
CA ILE A 5 -21.86 30.98 28.81
C ILE A 5 -20.61 30.77 27.96
N LEU A 6 -19.50 31.45 28.29
CA LEU A 6 -18.23 31.29 27.58
C LEU A 6 -17.67 29.86 27.69
N SER A 7 -17.81 29.24 28.86
CA SER A 7 -17.34 27.88 29.11
C SER A 7 -18.14 26.84 28.29
N ILE A 8 -19.45 27.04 28.14
CA ILE A 8 -20.31 26.18 27.32
C ILE A 8 -19.95 26.29 25.83
N PHE A 9 -19.62 27.49 25.34
CA PHE A 9 -19.17 27.69 23.95
C PHE A 9 -17.81 27.04 23.66
N ILE A 10 -16.88 27.04 24.63
CA ILE A 10 -15.58 26.38 24.47
C ILE A 10 -15.73 24.84 24.48
N ILE A 11 -16.60 24.30 25.34
CA ILE A 11 -16.83 22.85 25.41
C ILE A 11 -17.56 22.36 24.15
N SER A 12 -18.53 23.12 23.62
CA SER A 12 -19.22 22.73 22.39
C SER A 12 -18.29 22.75 21.17
N THR A 13 -17.39 23.73 21.07
CA THR A 13 -16.40 23.77 19.99
C THR A 13 -15.44 22.60 20.02
N PHE A 14 -15.02 22.12 21.20
CA PHE A 14 -14.20 20.90 21.31
C PHE A 14 -14.96 19.60 21.02
N CYS A 15 -16.25 19.50 21.38
CA CYS A 15 -17.07 18.31 21.11
C CYS A 15 -17.56 18.21 19.65
N ILE A 16 -17.60 19.32 18.91
CA ILE A 16 -18.08 19.36 17.51
C ILE A 16 -16.94 19.12 16.51
N TYR A 17 -15.66 19.11 16.90
CA TYR A 17 -14.62 18.64 15.99
C TYR A 17 -14.82 17.14 15.77
N PRO A 18 -15.31 16.70 14.59
CA PRO A 18 -15.22 15.28 14.30
C PRO A 18 -13.73 14.97 14.27
N LEU A 19 -13.30 14.01 15.08
CA LEU A 19 -12.13 13.21 14.76
C LEU A 19 -12.43 12.51 13.44
N GLN A 20 -12.36 13.25 12.33
CA GLN A 20 -12.18 12.67 11.01
C GLN A 20 -10.78 12.07 11.02
N LEU A 21 -10.67 10.86 11.60
CA LEU A 21 -9.75 9.87 11.10
C LEU A 21 -10.06 9.79 9.60
N LYS A 22 -9.29 10.52 8.79
CA LYS A 22 -9.45 10.54 7.34
C LYS A 22 -9.35 9.10 6.86
N ALA A 23 -10.51 8.48 6.60
CA ALA A 23 -10.55 7.24 5.84
C ALA A 23 -9.93 7.53 4.47
N ALA A 24 -9.10 6.62 3.97
CA ALA A 24 -8.57 6.75 2.63
C ALA A 24 -9.72 6.91 1.63
N THR A 25 -9.68 7.97 0.83
CA THR A 25 -10.58 8.19 -0.31
C THR A 25 -10.27 7.13 -1.36
N PHE A 26 -11.30 6.41 -1.80
CA PHE A 26 -11.19 5.43 -2.89
C PHE A 26 -11.79 6.00 -4.17
N PRO A 27 -11.16 5.76 -5.34
CA PRO A 27 -9.91 5.04 -5.52
C PRO A 27 -8.70 5.83 -5.02
N CYS A 28 -7.70 5.13 -4.49
CA CYS A 28 -6.39 5.70 -4.20
C CYS A 28 -5.38 5.23 -5.24
N THR A 29 -4.58 6.18 -5.74
CA THR A 29 -3.30 5.90 -6.40
C THR A 29 -2.17 6.54 -5.61
N MET A 30 -1.03 5.85 -5.49
CA MET A 30 0.17 6.42 -4.87
C MET A 30 1.45 5.88 -5.50
N VAL A 31 2.44 6.75 -5.61
CA VAL A 31 3.79 6.37 -6.05
C VAL A 31 4.49 5.60 -4.93
N LEU A 32 5.11 4.46 -5.25
CA LEU A 32 5.98 3.72 -4.34
C LEU A 32 7.42 4.18 -4.58
N GLU A 33 8.02 4.75 -3.54
CA GLU A 33 9.35 5.36 -3.58
C GLU A 33 10.42 4.34 -3.17
N PRO A 34 11.63 4.39 -3.77
CA PRO A 34 12.70 3.49 -3.42
C PRO A 34 13.16 3.68 -1.98
N THR A 35 13.49 2.58 -1.32
CA THR A 35 14.02 2.59 0.05
C THR A 35 15.50 2.96 0.10
N ASP A 36 16.24 2.68 -0.96
CA ASP A 36 17.63 3.08 -1.16
C ASP A 36 17.71 4.18 -2.22
N LYS A 37 18.36 5.29 -1.90
CA LYS A 37 18.54 6.43 -2.80
C LYS A 37 19.39 6.11 -4.03
N LYS A 38 20.19 5.05 -3.99
CA LYS A 38 20.98 4.57 -5.13
C LYS A 38 20.12 3.99 -6.25
N LEU A 39 18.87 3.63 -5.96
CA LEU A 39 17.92 3.10 -6.93
C LEU A 39 17.17 4.26 -7.62
N GLU A 40 17.92 5.14 -8.28
CA GLU A 40 17.42 6.45 -8.77
C GLU A 40 16.23 6.32 -9.72
N ASN A 41 16.25 5.31 -10.59
CA ASN A 41 15.22 5.08 -11.60
C ASN A 41 14.09 4.15 -11.12
N ALA A 42 14.30 3.42 -10.00
CA ALA A 42 13.34 2.46 -9.52
C ALA A 42 12.11 3.17 -8.95
N LYS A 43 10.96 2.90 -9.55
CA LYS A 43 9.68 3.48 -9.14
C LYS A 43 8.59 2.43 -9.19
N GLY A 44 7.54 2.68 -8.43
CA GLY A 44 6.32 1.90 -8.56
C GLY A 44 5.09 2.74 -8.32
N THR A 45 3.95 2.11 -8.50
CA THR A 45 2.64 2.67 -8.17
C THR A 45 1.77 1.60 -7.54
N ALA A 46 0.88 2.02 -6.65
CA ALA A 46 -0.17 1.20 -6.10
C ALA A 46 -1.52 1.83 -6.40
N LEU A 47 -2.41 1.06 -7.03
CA LEU A 47 -3.83 1.39 -7.23
C LEU A 47 -4.66 0.58 -6.24
N ILE A 48 -5.47 1.26 -5.44
CA ILE A 48 -6.29 0.67 -4.39
C ILE A 48 -7.73 1.15 -4.55
N TYR A 49 -8.67 0.24 -4.69
CA TYR A 49 -10.09 0.57 -4.87
C TYR A 49 -11.00 -0.58 -4.46
N LYS A 50 -12.31 -0.32 -4.39
CA LYS A 50 -13.32 -1.35 -4.13
C LYS A 50 -13.72 -2.04 -5.42
N VAL A 51 -13.70 -3.37 -5.42
CA VAL A 51 -14.07 -4.23 -6.55
C VAL A 51 -15.14 -5.24 -6.14
N ARG A 52 -16.06 -5.57 -7.07
CA ARG A 52 -17.11 -6.59 -6.88
C ARG A 52 -17.01 -7.63 -8.01
N LEU A 53 -16.21 -8.66 -7.79
CA LEU A 53 -15.92 -9.68 -8.82
C LEU A 53 -16.98 -10.78 -8.95
N ARG A 54 -17.77 -11.05 -7.89
CA ARG A 54 -18.76 -12.15 -7.88
C ARG A 54 -20.13 -11.69 -7.38
N PRO A 55 -20.92 -10.94 -8.17
CA PRO A 55 -22.29 -10.58 -7.78
C PRO A 55 -23.11 -11.83 -7.40
N PRO A 56 -23.90 -11.82 -6.31
CA PRO A 56 -24.29 -10.66 -5.49
C PRO A 56 -23.37 -10.35 -4.29
N SER A 57 -22.12 -10.83 -4.24
CA SER A 57 -21.21 -10.61 -3.10
C SER A 57 -20.99 -9.14 -2.74
N PHE A 58 -20.57 -8.87 -1.50
CA PHE A 58 -20.11 -7.54 -1.09
C PHE A 58 -18.81 -7.14 -1.81
N ALA A 59 -18.56 -5.83 -1.92
CA ALA A 59 -17.34 -5.30 -2.53
C ALA A 59 -16.13 -5.49 -1.60
N ARG A 60 -15.02 -5.95 -2.17
CA ARG A 60 -13.73 -6.15 -1.47
C ARG A 60 -12.73 -5.10 -1.96
N THR A 61 -11.64 -4.92 -1.24
CA THR A 61 -10.57 -4.02 -1.68
C THR A 61 -9.59 -4.77 -2.58
N ASN A 62 -9.34 -4.18 -3.75
CA ASN A 62 -8.20 -4.48 -4.61
C ASN A 62 -6.99 -3.66 -4.17
N ILE A 63 -5.81 -4.28 -4.16
CA ILE A 63 -4.52 -3.60 -4.24
C ILE A 63 -3.80 -4.14 -5.47
N SER A 64 -3.53 -3.28 -6.44
CA SER A 64 -2.71 -3.57 -7.62
C SER A 64 -1.40 -2.80 -7.51
N ILE A 65 -0.28 -3.45 -7.75
CA ILE A 65 1.05 -2.85 -7.71
C ILE A 65 1.73 -3.03 -9.06
N LEU A 66 2.40 -1.98 -9.52
CA LEU A 66 3.30 -1.99 -10.66
C LEU A 66 4.63 -1.38 -10.24
N GLY A 67 5.73 -2.01 -10.63
CA GLY A 67 7.10 -1.56 -10.41
C GLY A 67 7.89 -1.56 -11.71
N VAL A 68 8.67 -0.52 -11.95
CA VAL A 68 9.48 -0.30 -13.15
C VAL A 68 10.91 0.01 -12.78
N HIS A 69 11.84 -0.36 -13.67
CA HIS A 69 13.28 -0.16 -13.49
C HIS A 69 13.80 -0.71 -12.15
N LEU A 70 13.20 -1.82 -11.71
CA LEU A 70 13.70 -2.58 -10.57
C LEU A 70 14.96 -3.35 -11.01
N PRO A 71 16.02 -3.38 -10.18
CA PRO A 71 17.18 -4.23 -10.48
C PRO A 71 16.81 -5.70 -10.55
N GLU A 72 17.70 -6.54 -11.05
CA GLU A 72 17.49 -7.99 -10.98
C GLU A 72 17.46 -8.44 -9.51
N PRO A 73 16.48 -9.26 -9.07
CA PRO A 73 16.41 -9.70 -7.68
C PRO A 73 17.70 -10.36 -7.16
N SER A 74 18.40 -11.09 -8.03
CA SER A 74 19.66 -11.79 -7.74
C SER A 74 20.80 -10.83 -7.33
N SER A 75 20.74 -9.56 -7.74
CA SER A 75 21.71 -8.53 -7.35
C SER A 75 21.71 -8.24 -5.83
N PHE A 76 20.68 -8.68 -5.11
CA PHE A 76 20.54 -8.53 -3.67
C PHE A 76 20.80 -9.84 -2.89
N GLY A 77 21.35 -10.86 -3.55
CA GLY A 77 21.66 -12.16 -2.96
C GLY A 77 20.75 -13.27 -3.50
N ASN A 78 20.40 -14.24 -2.65
CA ASN A 78 19.60 -15.40 -3.06
C ASN A 78 18.10 -15.06 -3.16
N TYR A 79 17.74 -14.18 -4.10
CA TYR A 79 16.36 -13.83 -4.45
C TYR A 79 16.17 -13.98 -5.97
N ASP A 80 14.95 -14.27 -6.40
CA ASP A 80 14.63 -14.54 -7.80
C ASP A 80 13.36 -13.81 -8.29
N SER A 81 12.68 -13.08 -7.41
CA SER A 81 11.41 -12.45 -7.73
C SER A 81 11.09 -11.26 -6.83
N TYR A 82 10.02 -10.54 -7.18
CA TYR A 82 9.42 -9.50 -6.37
C TYR A 82 8.01 -9.86 -5.95
N GLU A 83 7.62 -9.35 -4.78
CA GLU A 83 6.28 -9.51 -4.25
C GLU A 83 5.70 -8.17 -3.77
N GLY A 84 4.40 -8.03 -3.97
CA GLY A 84 3.60 -7.02 -3.31
C GLY A 84 3.37 -7.43 -1.87
N PHE A 85 3.72 -6.54 -0.94
CA PHE A 85 3.53 -6.75 0.48
C PHE A 85 2.81 -5.54 1.08
N ALA A 86 1.52 -5.71 1.38
CA ALA A 86 0.71 -4.72 2.06
C ALA A 86 0.44 -5.19 3.48
N PHE A 87 0.57 -4.32 4.49
CA PHE A 87 0.32 -4.72 5.86
C PHE A 87 -0.16 -3.58 6.73
N LYS A 88 -1.01 -3.94 7.70
CA LYS A 88 -1.36 -3.10 8.83
C LYS A 88 -0.49 -3.55 10.02
N PRO A 89 0.38 -2.68 10.57
CA PRO A 89 1.30 -3.06 11.63
C PRO A 89 0.58 -3.75 12.80
N SER A 90 1.12 -4.87 13.25
CA SER A 90 0.59 -5.67 14.37
C SER A 90 -0.79 -6.29 14.17
N GLU A 91 -1.34 -6.27 12.96
CA GLU A 91 -2.71 -6.78 12.69
C GLU A 91 -2.73 -7.85 11.59
N ILE A 92 -2.36 -7.49 10.37
CA ILE A 92 -2.50 -8.38 9.21
C ILE A 92 -1.54 -7.96 8.09
N SER A 93 -1.12 -8.94 7.29
CA SER A 93 -0.37 -8.72 6.06
C SER A 93 -1.00 -9.48 4.90
N TRP A 94 -0.93 -8.87 3.72
CA TRP A 94 -1.25 -9.45 2.42
C TRP A 94 0.03 -9.52 1.60
N ARG A 95 0.31 -10.71 1.09
CA ARG A 95 1.49 -11.05 0.32
C ARG A 95 1.02 -11.65 -1.00
N PHE A 96 1.51 -11.13 -2.12
CA PHE A 96 1.17 -11.63 -3.45
C PHE A 96 2.33 -11.44 -4.43
N ARG A 97 2.44 -12.35 -5.40
CA ARG A 97 3.52 -12.34 -6.39
C ARG A 97 3.36 -11.18 -7.37
N LEU A 98 4.48 -10.54 -7.74
CA LEU A 98 4.56 -9.70 -8.92
C LEU A 98 5.16 -10.54 -10.05
N TYR A 99 4.52 -10.51 -11.20
CA TYR A 99 4.96 -11.20 -12.40
C TYR A 99 5.73 -10.21 -13.29
N PRO A 100 6.88 -10.61 -13.85
CA PRO A 100 7.62 -9.79 -14.79
C PRO A 100 6.96 -9.87 -16.17
N THR A 101 6.69 -8.72 -16.76
CA THR A 101 6.40 -8.55 -18.18
C THR A 101 7.70 -8.12 -18.88
N PRO A 102 8.16 -8.84 -19.91
CA PRO A 102 9.38 -8.47 -20.64
C PRO A 102 9.31 -7.07 -21.26
N GLU A 103 10.40 -6.32 -21.16
CA GLU A 103 10.63 -5.00 -21.76
C GLU A 103 12.08 -4.94 -22.26
N ILE A 104 12.46 -3.91 -23.03
CA ILE A 104 13.80 -3.80 -23.64
C ILE A 104 14.92 -3.80 -22.59
N ASP A 105 14.82 -2.94 -21.57
CA ASP A 105 15.92 -2.73 -20.61
C ASP A 105 15.74 -3.53 -19.30
N SER A 106 14.53 -3.50 -18.74
CA SER A 106 14.22 -4.14 -17.46
C SER A 106 12.74 -4.49 -17.38
N PRO A 107 12.35 -5.69 -16.91
CA PRO A 107 10.94 -6.07 -16.87
C PRO A 107 10.08 -5.12 -16.04
N THR A 108 8.83 -4.94 -16.48
CA THR A 108 7.79 -4.35 -15.65
C THR A 108 7.25 -5.41 -14.70
N TRP A 109 7.28 -5.18 -13.39
CA TRP A 109 6.77 -6.13 -12.40
C TRP A 109 5.39 -5.72 -11.94
N ALA A 110 4.38 -6.58 -12.12
CA ALA A 110 3.01 -6.26 -11.75
C ALA A 110 2.27 -7.42 -11.10
N GLY A 111 1.35 -7.09 -10.21
CA GLY A 111 0.50 -8.07 -9.54
C GLY A 111 -0.61 -7.40 -8.76
N ARG A 112 -1.60 -8.19 -8.34
CA ARG A 112 -2.71 -7.68 -7.54
C ARG A 112 -3.28 -8.71 -6.58
N ILE A 113 -4.00 -8.22 -5.59
CA ILE A 113 -4.87 -8.99 -4.72
C ILE A 113 -6.24 -8.31 -4.65
N ASP A 114 -7.31 -9.07 -4.84
CA ASP A 114 -8.68 -8.54 -4.97
C ASP A 114 -9.57 -8.81 -3.74
N GLU A 115 -9.13 -9.69 -2.84
CA GLU A 115 -10.00 -10.30 -1.82
C GLU A 115 -9.84 -9.69 -0.41
N ILE A 116 -9.44 -8.42 -0.28
CA ILE A 116 -9.21 -7.82 1.04
C ILE A 116 -10.51 -7.29 1.66
N THR A 117 -10.85 -7.83 2.82
CA THR A 117 -12.03 -7.44 3.62
C THR A 117 -11.72 -6.37 4.67
N ALA A 118 -10.47 -6.28 5.11
CA ALA A 118 -10.06 -5.34 6.15
C ALA A 118 -10.18 -3.88 5.69
N LYS A 119 -10.39 -2.99 6.65
CA LYS A 119 -10.35 -1.54 6.42
C LYS A 119 -8.93 -1.10 6.08
N MET A 120 -8.79 -0.23 5.09
CA MET A 120 -7.49 0.26 4.62
C MET A 120 -7.08 1.53 5.35
N GLU A 121 -6.77 1.38 6.63
CA GLU A 121 -6.32 2.45 7.49
C GLU A 121 -4.90 2.14 7.96
N ASN A 122 -3.97 3.09 7.82
CA ASN A 122 -2.57 2.91 8.20
C ASN A 122 -1.88 1.69 7.55
N VAL A 123 -2.30 1.33 6.34
CA VAL A 123 -1.70 0.25 5.57
C VAL A 123 -0.41 0.74 4.91
N LYS A 124 0.69 0.02 5.16
CA LYS A 124 1.95 0.20 4.45
C LYS A 124 1.97 -0.73 3.24
N VAL A 125 2.34 -0.20 2.09
CA VAL A 125 2.43 -0.95 0.84
C VAL A 125 3.87 -0.96 0.37
N GLN A 126 4.37 -2.12 0.00
CA GLN A 126 5.77 -2.34 -0.37
C GLN A 126 5.88 -3.25 -1.58
N VAL A 127 6.98 -3.08 -2.32
CA VAL A 127 7.56 -4.11 -3.18
C VAL A 127 8.75 -4.67 -2.45
N ARG A 128 8.79 -5.99 -2.24
CA ARG A 128 9.86 -6.69 -1.52
C ARG A 128 10.48 -7.74 -2.40
N LEU A 129 11.78 -7.98 -2.19
CA LEU A 129 12.46 -9.14 -2.76
C LEU A 129 11.81 -10.43 -2.23
N SER A 130 11.80 -11.46 -3.06
CA SER A 130 11.34 -12.79 -2.69
C SER A 130 12.21 -13.86 -3.34
N ASN A 131 12.31 -14.99 -2.67
CA ASN A 131 12.86 -16.21 -3.22
C ASN A 131 11.72 -17.22 -3.35
N SER A 132 11.36 -17.53 -4.59
CA SER A 132 10.21 -18.38 -4.91
C SER A 132 10.43 -19.85 -4.54
N LYS A 133 11.67 -20.28 -4.32
CA LYS A 133 12.01 -21.68 -3.98
C LYS A 133 11.88 -21.98 -2.50
N ASN A 134 12.19 -21.02 -1.63
CA ASN A 134 12.14 -21.20 -0.16
C ASN A 134 11.16 -20.22 0.52
N GLU A 135 10.39 -19.47 -0.26
CA GLU A 135 9.39 -18.49 0.15
C GLU A 135 9.93 -17.38 1.07
N LYS A 136 11.25 -17.19 1.12
CA LYS A 136 11.88 -16.17 1.96
C LYS A 136 11.61 -14.77 1.42
N LEU A 137 10.94 -13.96 2.24
CA LEU A 137 10.68 -12.55 1.96
C LEU A 137 11.89 -11.70 2.35
N GLY A 138 12.47 -10.99 1.38
CA GLY A 138 13.61 -10.11 1.54
C GLY A 138 13.26 -8.69 1.97
N PRO A 139 14.22 -7.76 1.99
CA PRO A 139 13.99 -6.38 2.38
C PRO A 139 13.06 -5.66 1.36
N PRO A 140 12.37 -4.59 1.79
CA PRO A 140 11.62 -3.74 0.87
C PRO A 140 12.55 -2.99 -0.07
N ILE A 141 12.13 -2.86 -1.32
CA ILE A 141 12.79 -2.07 -2.38
C ILE A 141 12.02 -0.80 -2.66
N LEU A 142 10.69 -0.90 -2.75
CA LEU A 142 9.80 0.26 -2.88
C LEU A 142 8.83 0.29 -1.71
N ARG A 143 8.42 1.48 -1.27
CA ARG A 143 7.42 1.63 -0.21
C ARG A 143 6.60 2.91 -0.31
N ASN A 144 5.38 2.84 0.21
CA ASN A 144 4.62 4.00 0.65
C ASN A 144 3.60 3.60 1.75
N ASN A 145 2.81 4.56 2.22
CA ASN A 145 1.73 4.37 3.17
C ASN A 145 0.43 4.94 2.57
N ILE A 146 -0.67 4.20 2.73
CA ILE A 146 -1.98 4.61 2.25
C ILE A 146 -2.46 5.95 2.82
N ASN A 147 -1.90 6.43 3.94
CA ASN A 147 -2.19 7.76 4.47
C ASN A 147 -1.75 8.90 3.52
N LYS A 148 -0.99 8.59 2.46
CA LYS A 148 -0.67 9.53 1.37
C LYS A 148 -1.80 9.68 0.35
N CYS A 149 -2.79 8.78 0.36
CA CYS A 149 -4.05 8.93 -0.33
C CYS A 149 -4.87 10.00 0.43
N LYS A 150 -5.01 11.20 -0.15
CA LYS A 150 -5.74 12.32 0.46
C LYS A 150 -7.14 12.47 -0.09
#